data_AF-A0A377BR15-F1
#
_entry.id   AF-A0A377BR15-F1
#
_cell.length_a   1.000
_cell.length_b   1.000
_cell.length_c   1.000
_cell.angle_alpha   90.00
_cell.angle_beta   90.00
_cell.angle_gamma   90.00
#
_symmetry.space_group_name_H-M   'P 1'
#
loop_
_entity.id
_entity.type
_entity.pdbx_description
1 polymer ?
#
loop_
_entity_poly.entity_id
_entity_poly.type
_entity_poly.pdbx_seq_one_letter_code
_entity_poly.pdbx_strand_id
1 'polypeptide(L)' 'MLGLDLGVYGAPETFLIDGNGIIRYRHAGDLNPRVWEEEIKPLWEKYSKEAAQ' A
#
# COMPACT_ATOMS: atom_id res chain seq x y z
N MET A 1 18.56 -17.72 -13.56
CA MET A 1 17.32 -17.66 -12.78
C MET A 1 17.63 -18.18 -11.38
N LEU A 2 17.65 -17.32 -10.37
CA LEU A 2 17.93 -17.70 -8.97
C LEU A 2 17.16 -16.83 -7.95
N GLY A 3 16.13 -16.11 -8.38
CA GLY A 3 15.30 -15.26 -7.52
C GLY A 3 13.98 -15.93 -7.10
N LEU A 4 13.57 -16.99 -7.79
CA LEU A 4 12.24 -17.59 -7.64
C LEU A 4 12.17 -18.59 -6.46
N ASP A 5 13.31 -19.14 -6.03
CA ASP A 5 13.41 -20.11 -4.93
C ASP A 5 13.67 -19.47 -3.55
N LEU A 6 13.84 -18.14 -3.46
CA LEU A 6 14.27 -17.47 -2.22
C LEU A 6 13.22 -16.54 -1.60
N GLY A 7 11.96 -16.57 -2.06
CA GLY A 7 10.92 -15.69 -1.50
C GLY A 7 11.23 -14.20 -1.64
N VAL A 8 12.11 -13.85 -2.59
CA VAL A 8 12.45 -12.46 -2.93
C VAL A 8 11.25 -11.89 -3.70
N TYR A 9 10.25 -11.42 -2.96
CA TYR A 9 9.17 -10.61 -3.51
C TYR A 9 9.74 -9.22 -3.78
N GLY A 10 10.10 -8.99 -5.03
CA GLY A 10 10.84 -7.81 -5.47
C GLY A 10 10.06 -6.50 -5.29
N ALA A 11 10.83 -5.42 -5.21
CA ALA A 11 10.34 -4.06 -5.43
C ALA A 11 9.65 -3.94 -6.81
N PRO A 12 8.72 -2.99 -6.98
CA PRO A 12 8.33 -1.95 -6.02
C PRO A 12 7.29 -2.44 -4.97
N GLU A 13 7.30 -1.78 -3.80
CA GLU A 13 6.27 -1.91 -2.76
C GLU A 13 5.73 -0.51 -2.42
N THR A 14 4.44 -0.42 -2.11
CA THR A 14 3.77 0.83 -1.68
C THR A 14 3.08 0.62 -0.34
N PHE A 15 3.26 1.55 0.59
CA PHE A 15 2.64 1.50 1.92
C PHE A 15 1.70 2.68 2.13
N LEU A 16 0.55 2.42 2.75
CA LEU A 16 -0.33 3.45 3.31
C LEU A 16 -0.10 3.51 4.82
N ILE A 17 0.33 4.68 5.31
CA ILE A 17 0.61 4.94 6.72
C ILE A 17 -0.34 6.05 7.17
N ASP A 18 -1.01 5.88 8.31
CA ASP A 18 -1.94 6.88 8.84
C ASP A 18 -1.23 7.98 9.67
N GLY A 19 -2.01 8.94 10.17
CA GLY A 19 -1.50 10.05 10.99
C GLY A 19 -0.85 9.64 12.33
N ASN A 20 -1.07 8.41 12.79
CA ASN A 20 -0.46 7.86 14.00
C ASN A 20 0.81 7.04 13.70
N GLY A 21 1.25 6.99 12.43
CA GLY A 21 2.40 6.19 12.00
C GLY A 21 2.10 4.69 11.88
N ILE A 22 0.82 4.28 11.86
CA ILE A 22 0.43 2.87 11.74
C ILE A 22 0.29 2.51 10.24
N ILE A 23 0.91 1.40 9.83
CA ILE A 23 0.72 0.84 8.49
C ILE A 23 -0.71 0.30 8.38
N ARG A 24 -1.49 0.87 7.45
CA ARG A 24 -2.87 0.47 7.17
C ARG A 24 -3.00 -0.39 5.92
N TYR A 25 -2.04 -0.30 5.01
CA TYR A 25 -2.00 -1.12 3.81
C TYR A 25 -0.58 -1.32 3.29
N ARG A 26 -0.34 -2.46 2.64
CA ARG A 26 0.88 -2.74 1.87
C ARG A 26 0.50 -3.38 0.55
N HIS A 27 0.94 -2.77 -0.55
CA HIS A 27 0.84 -3.30 -1.90
C HIS A 27 2.22 -3.74 -2.39
N ALA A 28 2.31 -4.96 -2.93
CA ALA A 28 3.52 -5.46 -3.57
C ALA A 28 3.30 -5.53 -5.09
N GLY A 29 4.18 -4.88 -5.85
CA GLY A 29 4.03 -4.68 -7.29
C GLY A 29 3.86 -3.20 -7.66
N ASP A 30 3.68 -2.95 -8.96
CA ASP A 30 3.50 -1.59 -9.48
C ASP A 30 2.23 -0.93 -8.93
N LEU A 31 2.34 0.34 -8.59
CA LEU A 31 1.18 1.17 -8.32
C LEU A 31 0.62 1.67 -9.65
N ASN A 32 -0.59 1.25 -9.98
CA ASN A 32 -1.32 1.68 -11.18
C ASN A 32 -2.71 2.24 -10.80
N PRO A 33 -3.42 2.90 -11.73
CA PRO A 33 -4.70 3.54 -11.43
C PRO A 33 -5.75 2.59 -10.87
N ARG A 34 -5.73 1.31 -11.28
CA ARG A 34 -6.66 0.30 -10.75
C ARG A 34 -6.39 0.04 -9.27
N VAL A 35 -5.13 -0.27 -8.92
CA VAL A 35 -4.72 -0.49 -7.52
C VAL A 35 -5.01 0.75 -6.67
N TRP A 36 -4.77 1.95 -7.21
CA TRP A 36 -5.10 3.18 -6.50
C TRP A 36 -6.60 3.29 -6.22
N GLU A 37 -7.45 3.23 -7.25
CA GLU A 37 -8.89 3.46 -7.10
C GLU A 37 -9.60 2.37 -6.31
N GLU A 38 -9.21 1.10 -6.50
CA GLU A 38 -9.90 -0.04 -5.90
C GLU A 38 -9.37 -0.40 -4.50
N GLU A 39 -8.08 -0.22 -4.23
CA GLU A 39 -7.45 -0.71 -3.00
C GLU A 39 -7.03 0.42 -2.05
N ILE A 40 -6.31 1.43 -2.57
CA ILE A 40 -5.64 2.41 -1.71
C ILE A 40 -6.54 3.60 -1.39
N LYS A 41 -7.22 4.17 -2.38
CA LYS A 41 -8.04 5.39 -2.25
C LYS A 41 -9.16 5.27 -1.20
N PRO A 42 -9.91 4.16 -1.09
CA PRO A 42 -10.93 4.04 -0.06
C PRO A 42 -10.34 4.09 1.36
N LEU A 43 -9.16 3.49 1.56
CA LEU A 43 -8.45 3.52 2.84
C LEU A 43 -7.87 4.90 3.10
N TRP A 44 -7.28 5.54 2.09
CA TRP A 44 -6.78 6.90 2.18
C TRP A 44 -7.88 7.88 2.63
N GLU A 45 -9.05 7.84 1.99
CA GLU A 45 -10.18 8.70 2.35
C GLU A 45 -10.67 8.45 3.78
N LYS A 46 -10.71 7.18 4.20
CA LYS A 46 -11.08 6.80 5.57
C LYS A 46 -10.12 7.42 6.59
N TYR A 47 -8.82 7.18 6.43
CA TYR A 47 -7.82 7.63 7.40
C TYR A 47 -7.54 9.13 7.32
N SER A 48 -7.79 9.76 6.17
CA SER A 48 -7.76 11.23 6.04
C SER A 48 -8.89 11.89 6.84
N LYS A 49 -10.09 11.30 6.85
CA LYS A 49 -11.22 11.80 7.65
C LYS A 49 -10.99 11.57 9.14
N GLU A 50 -10.45 10.42 9.53
CA GLU A 50 -10.11 10.12 10.93
C GLU A 50 -9.04 11.08 11.47
N ALA A 51 -8.04 11.47 10.66
CA ALA A 51 -7.01 12.42 11.07
C ALA A 51 -7.51 13.88 11.17
N ALA A 52 -8.64 14.20 10.55
CA ALA A 52 -9.26 15.53 10.60
C ALA A 52 -10.23 15.70 11.78
N GLN A 53 -10.43 14.65 12.58
CA GLN A 53 -11.21 14.68 13.82
C GLN A 53 -10.30 14.96 15.01
#